data_AF-A0A3S1S5P4-F1
#
_entry.id   AF-A0A3S1S5P4-F1
#
_cell.length_a   1.000
_cell.length_b   1.000
_cell.length_c   1.000
_cell.angle_alpha   90.00
_cell.angle_beta   90.00
_cell.angle_gamma   90.00
#
_symmetry.space_group_name_H-M   'P 1'
#
loop_
_entity.id
_entity.type
_entity.pdbx_description
1 polymer ?
#
loop_
_entity_poly.entity_id
_entity_poly.type
_entity_poly.pdbx_seq_one_letter_code
_entity_poly.pdbx_strand_id
1 'polypeptide(L)' 'MSAVEFPKAPSDKKALEEGSVFSPRFDAAGLVTVVVTDAGDGMLLMVAHMNAEALALTLETG' A
#
# COMPACT_ATOMS: atom_id res chain seq x y z
N MET A 1 16.91 6.83 -9.61
CA MET A 1 15.95 6.53 -8.53
C MET A 1 14.69 6.10 -9.23
N SER A 2 14.43 4.80 -9.28
CA SER A 2 13.24 4.27 -9.93
C SER A 2 12.19 4.16 -8.85
N ALA A 3 11.36 5.20 -8.70
CA ALA A 3 10.23 5.18 -7.80
C ALA A 3 9.34 3.98 -8.16
N VAL A 4 8.96 3.18 -7.17
CA VAL A 4 7.99 2.08 -7.38
C VAL A 4 6.68 2.70 -7.87
N GLU A 5 6.34 2.48 -9.14
CA GLU A 5 5.05 2.90 -9.69
C GLU A 5 4.01 1.79 -9.49
N PHE A 6 2.89 2.14 -8.85
CA PHE A 6 1.79 1.20 -8.63
C PHE A 6 0.86 1.18 -9.85
N PRO A 7 0.60 0.00 -10.45
CA PRO A 7 -0.37 -0.12 -11.52
C PRO A 7 -1.78 0.17 -10.99
N LYS A 8 -2.64 0.71 -11.86
CA LYS A 8 -4.03 1.00 -11.52
C LYS A 8 -4.75 -0.26 -11.05
N ALA A 9 -5.43 -0.17 -9.90
CA ALA A 9 -6.23 -1.27 -9.36
C ALA A 9 -7.22 -1.80 -10.42
N PRO A 10 -7.23 -3.13 -10.68
CA PRO A 10 -8.16 -3.73 -11.63
C PRO A 10 -9.60 -3.59 -11.15
N SER A 11 -10.55 -3.56 -12.09
CA SER A 11 -11.99 -3.54 -11.76
C SER A 11 -12.49 -4.90 -11.25
N ASP A 12 -11.78 -5.99 -11.58
CA ASP A 12 -12.07 -7.33 -11.09
C ASP A 12 -11.57 -7.47 -9.66
N LYS A 13 -12.48 -7.72 -8.72
CA LYS A 13 -12.15 -7.84 -7.29
C LYS A 13 -11.24 -9.03 -7.00
N LYS A 14 -11.42 -10.15 -7.72
CA LYS A 14 -10.60 -11.34 -7.49
C LYS A 14 -9.16 -11.06 -7.89
N ALA A 15 -8.95 -10.36 -9.00
CA ALA A 15 -7.62 -9.93 -9.43
C ALA A 15 -7.00 -8.89 -8.47
N LEU A 16 -7.79 -8.04 -7.81
CA LEU A 16 -7.29 -7.07 -6.83
C LEU A 16 -6.84 -7.74 -5.51
N GLU A 17 -7.64 -8.68 -4.99
CA GLU A 17 -7.41 -9.28 -3.67
C GLU A 17 -6.49 -10.53 -3.74
N GLU A 18 -6.57 -11.32 -4.81
CA GLU A 18 -5.86 -12.60 -4.96
C GLU A 18 -4.83 -12.59 -6.11
N GLY A 19 -4.66 -11.45 -6.79
CA GLY A 19 -3.69 -11.30 -7.89
C GLY A 19 -2.24 -11.27 -7.40
N SER A 20 -1.31 -11.57 -8.31
CA SER A 20 0.13 -11.47 -8.04
C SER A 20 0.69 -10.05 -8.20
N VAL A 21 -0.11 -9.13 -8.75
CA VAL A 21 0.29 -7.75 -9.00
C VAL A 21 -0.13 -6.89 -7.82
N PHE A 22 0.85 -6.32 -7.12
CA PHE A 22 0.59 -5.37 -6.05
C PHE A 22 0.03 -4.06 -6.65
N SER A 23 -1.29 -3.93 -6.62
CA SER A 23 -2.06 -2.83 -7.22
C SER A 23 -2.97 -2.16 -6.18
N PRO A 24 -2.41 -1.52 -5.14
CA PRO A 24 -3.19 -0.95 -4.04
C PRO A 24 -4.25 0.03 -4.55
N ARG A 25 -5.46 -0.09 -4.00
CA ARG A 25 -6.59 0.76 -4.38
C ARG A 25 -6.55 2.07 -3.60
N PHE A 26 -6.03 3.11 -4.23
CA PHE A 26 -6.11 4.46 -3.70
C PHE A 26 -7.56 5.01 -3.78
N ASP A 27 -7.94 5.81 -2.80
CA ASP A 27 -9.23 6.48 -2.77
C ASP A 27 -9.26 7.73 -3.69
N ALA A 28 -10.37 8.49 -3.64
CA ALA A 28 -10.54 9.70 -4.46
C ALA A 28 -9.52 10.82 -4.14
N ALA A 29 -8.90 10.79 -2.96
CA ALA A 29 -7.85 11.73 -2.56
C ALA A 29 -6.44 11.21 -2.92
N GLY A 30 -6.35 10.03 -3.55
CA GLY A 30 -5.06 9.39 -3.87
C GLY A 30 -4.38 8.77 -2.66
N LEU A 31 -5.15 8.41 -1.62
CA LEU A 31 -4.64 7.87 -0.36
C LEU A 31 -4.99 6.39 -0.19
N VAL A 32 -4.12 5.67 0.53
CA VAL A 32 -4.37 4.31 1.02
C VAL A 32 -4.23 4.29 2.54
N THR A 33 -5.09 3.54 3.23
CA THR A 33 -4.99 3.34 4.68
C THR A 33 -3.91 2.31 4.98
N VAL A 34 -3.01 2.66 5.88
CA VAL A 34 -1.88 1.83 6.32
C VAL A 34 -1.98 1.60 7.81
N VAL A 35 -1.76 0.36 8.22
CA VAL A 35 -1.76 -0.08 9.62
C VAL A 35 -0.36 -0.58 9.95
N VAL A 36 0.27 0.00 10.97
CA VAL A 36 1.61 -0.38 11.41
C VAL A 36 1.48 -1.14 12.72
N THR A 37 2.07 -2.33 12.75
CA THR A 37 2.12 -3.20 13.92
C THR A 37 3.57 -3.46 14.31
N ASP A 38 3.81 -3.75 15.59
CA ASP A 38 5.08 -4.28 16.04
C ASP A 38 5.35 -5.64 15.39
N ALA A 39 6.60 -5.87 14.97
CA ALA A 39 6.98 -7.08 14.24
C ALA A 39 7.15 -8.33 15.13
N GLY A 40 7.33 -8.15 16.44
CA GLY A 40 7.54 -9.24 17.40
C GLY A 40 6.24 -9.81 17.94
N ASP A 41 5.26 -8.96 18.28
CA ASP A 41 4.01 -9.38 18.92
C ASP A 41 2.74 -9.01 18.13
N GLY A 42 2.86 -8.23 17.05
CA GLY A 42 1.71 -7.78 16.25
C GLY A 42 0.90 -6.67 16.91
N MET A 43 1.40 -6.03 17.98
CA MET A 43 0.71 -4.93 18.65
C MET A 43 0.48 -3.77 17.68
N LEU A 44 -0.75 -3.27 17.62
CA LEU A 44 -1.10 -2.11 16.80
C LEU A 44 -0.37 -0.86 17.33
N LEU A 45 0.48 -0.27 16.50
CA LEU A 45 1.23 0.95 16.85
C LEU A 45 0.53 2.20 16.33
N MET A 46 0.11 2.19 15.05
CA MET A 46 -0.57 3.34 14.44
C MET A 46 -1.39 2.96 13.22
N VAL A 47 -2.35 3.83 12.88
CA VAL A 47 -3.08 3.83 11.62
C VAL A 47 -2.88 5.20 10.96
N ALA A 48 -2.53 5.20 9.69
CA ALA A 48 -2.25 6.41 8.92
C ALA A 48 -2.74 6.27 7.47
N HIS A 49 -2.61 7.34 6.70
CA HIS A 49 -2.83 7.33 5.27
C HIS A 49 -1.55 7.68 4.53
N MET A 50 -1.29 6.99 3.42
CA MET A 50 -0.14 7.23 2.55
C MET A 50 -0.62 7.51 1.12
N ASN A 51 0.07 8.41 0.43
CA ASN A 51 -0.03 8.54 -1.02
C ASN A 51 0.90 7.53 -1.71
N ALA A 52 0.87 7.46 -3.04
CA ALA A 52 1.73 6.57 -3.81
C ALA A 52 3.23 6.80 -3.55
N GLU A 53 3.66 8.05 -3.43
CA GLU A 53 5.07 8.39 -3.18
C GLU A 53 5.56 7.89 -1.82
N ALA A 54 4.81 8.15 -0.75
CA ALA A 54 5.16 7.71 0.60
C ALA A 54 5.23 6.19 0.68
N LEU A 55 4.26 5.48 0.07
CA LEU A 55 4.26 4.02 0.04
C LEU A 55 5.45 3.46 -0.76
N ALA A 56 5.80 4.07 -1.90
CA ALA A 56 6.96 3.67 -2.69
C ALA A 56 8.25 3.83 -1.89
N LEU A 57 8.43 4.98 -1.23
CA LEU A 57 9.59 5.23 -0.38
C LEU A 57 9.70 4.21 0.77
N THR A 58 8.59 3.88 1.44
CA THR A 58 8.59 2.84 2.48
C THR A 58 9.07 1.48 1.96
N LEU A 59 8.71 1.10 0.72
CA LEU A 59 9.21 -0.14 0.11
C LEU A 59 10.68 -0.06 -0.27
N GLU A 60 11.15 1.12 -0.69
CA GLU A 60 12.54 1.33 -1.11
C GLU A 60 13.50 1.42 0.07
N THR A 61 13.09 2.06 1.18
CA THR A 61 13.96 2.30 2.34
C THR A 61 13.91 1.18 3.37
N GLY A 62 12.81 0.41 3.40
CA GLY A 62 12.44 -0.39 4.58
C GLY A 62 12.09 0.48 5.78
#